data_AF-A0A496AJ54-F1
#
_entry.id   AF-A0A496AJ54-F1
#
_cell.length_a   1.000
_cell.length_b   1.000
_cell.length_c   1.000
_cell.angle_alpha   90.00
_cell.angle_beta   90.00
_cell.angle_gamma   90.00
#
_symmetry.space_group_name_H-M   'P 1'
#
loop_
_entity.id
_entity.type
_entity.pdbx_description
1 polymer ?
#
loop_
_entity_poly.entity_id
_entity_poly.type
_entity_poly.pdbx_seq_one_letter_code
_entity_poly.pdbx_strand_id
1 'polypeptide(L)'
;MFRKGLSFAVFGFVVLVSVASDIVAQTPQDLYARGMQAMRQGKYQQAIQELQRAVTLQPDYAKAHAALGTLYLQLGNFPASEKALTLALNINPDLLQAEANLAALYTKTERLDDAIRVYQNLLQRHPESLQVRLGIASTYQQAERFPEAIEAYLESLKHSPNLAAAMTNLASCYEATEDEAQAIHYYKAALAVEPNLPMANGNLGAIYQERGELDAALPLLEKAIRQNPQFTAARYRLGLVLTKKREFQRAAAEYQRVIAQQRDHVGAYYNLAQALFRLKKREEGKRAMEAYRRLNEIAQEIDTRERAIVMEPSNPQQQFRLGLVYAKYGKIDKAVSAFKATLELDSNAHYALNGLARLYILQNVQLQDAVGYAQKAFSLSPAPQYLQTLALAHFKAGQRESALKTIRTAIEMEPENEAFQQTLAEIQKADE
;
A
#
# COMPACT_ATOMS: atom_id res chain seq x y z
N MET A 1 -35.75 39.74 -83.42
CA MET A 1 -37.10 40.26 -83.10
C MET A 1 -37.70 39.33 -82.03
N PHE A 2 -37.98 39.85 -80.83
CA PHE A 2 -38.92 39.38 -79.75
C PHE A 2 -39.23 37.86 -79.59
N ARG A 3 -39.43 37.24 -78.41
CA ARG A 3 -39.32 37.50 -76.96
C ARG A 3 -39.67 36.16 -76.27
N LYS A 4 -38.91 35.78 -75.23
CA LYS A 4 -39.26 35.07 -73.96
C LYS A 4 -40.41 34.03 -73.85
N GLY A 5 -40.05 32.90 -73.21
CA GLY A 5 -40.73 32.28 -72.03
C GLY A 5 -41.60 31.05 -72.31
N LEU A 6 -41.64 29.96 -71.54
CA LEU A 6 -41.18 29.67 -70.17
C LEU A 6 -41.23 28.14 -69.88
N SER A 7 -40.18 27.64 -69.19
CA SER A 7 -40.07 26.55 -68.18
C SER A 7 -41.05 25.36 -68.11
N PHE A 8 -40.51 24.13 -68.01
CA PHE A 8 -40.73 23.24 -66.85
C PHE A 8 -39.64 22.14 -66.75
N ALA A 9 -39.28 21.82 -65.51
CA ALA A 9 -38.17 20.98 -65.07
C ALA A 9 -38.36 19.47 -65.32
N VAL A 10 -37.26 18.78 -65.61
CA VAL A 10 -37.16 17.31 -65.69
C VAL A 10 -36.65 16.78 -64.35
N PHE A 11 -37.46 15.94 -63.70
CA PHE A 11 -37.11 15.17 -62.51
C PHE A 11 -36.13 14.05 -62.89
N GLY A 12 -34.88 14.15 -62.42
CA GLY A 12 -33.84 13.14 -62.55
C GLY A 12 -33.66 12.38 -61.24
N PHE A 13 -33.89 11.08 -61.31
CA PHE A 13 -33.74 10.06 -60.27
C PHE A 13 -32.32 10.06 -59.68
N VAL A 14 -32.17 10.31 -58.37
CA VAL A 14 -30.92 10.07 -57.63
C VAL A 14 -31.08 8.79 -56.82
N VAL A 15 -30.32 7.75 -57.22
CA VAL A 15 -30.13 6.53 -56.46
C VAL A 15 -29.25 6.86 -55.25
N LEU A 16 -29.86 7.02 -54.08
CA LEU A 16 -29.16 7.02 -52.80
C LEU A 16 -28.95 5.56 -52.38
N VAL A 17 -27.76 5.04 -52.65
CA VAL A 17 -27.25 3.86 -51.96
C VAL A 17 -27.00 4.29 -50.51
N SER A 18 -27.91 3.93 -49.60
CA SER A 18 -27.64 4.04 -48.18
C SER A 18 -26.61 2.97 -47.81
N VAL A 19 -25.39 3.39 -47.52
CA VAL A 19 -24.50 2.59 -46.67
C VAL A 19 -25.07 2.70 -45.25
N ALA A 20 -26.17 2.00 -44.99
CA ALA A 20 -26.53 1.61 -43.65
C ALA A 20 -25.52 0.54 -43.23
N SER A 21 -24.35 0.96 -42.78
CA SER A 21 -23.56 0.12 -41.88
C SER A 21 -24.47 -0.19 -40.70
N ASP A 22 -24.71 -1.47 -40.42
CA ASP A 22 -25.38 -1.97 -39.24
C ASP A 22 -24.74 -1.39 -37.96
N ILE A 23 -25.15 -0.19 -37.55
CA ILE A 23 -24.96 0.30 -36.19
C ILE A 23 -26.01 -0.46 -35.40
N VAL A 24 -25.69 -1.68 -35.00
CA VAL A 24 -26.45 -2.38 -33.97
C VAL A 24 -26.52 -1.42 -32.79
N ALA A 25 -27.71 -0.91 -32.49
CA ALA A 25 -27.94 -0.06 -31.33
C ALA A 25 -27.46 -0.83 -30.10
N GLN A 26 -26.33 -0.39 -29.54
CA GLN A 26 -25.68 -1.11 -28.45
C GLN A 26 -26.53 -0.93 -27.20
N THR A 27 -27.15 -2.01 -26.73
CA THR A 27 -27.94 -1.96 -25.50
C THR A 27 -27.02 -1.87 -24.27
N PRO A 28 -27.49 -1.33 -23.14
CA PRO A 28 -26.75 -1.39 -21.88
C PRO A 28 -26.31 -2.82 -21.54
N GLN A 29 -27.16 -3.82 -21.81
CA GLN A 29 -26.89 -5.24 -21.59
C GLN A 29 -25.73 -5.75 -22.47
N ASP A 30 -25.66 -5.35 -23.75
CA ASP A 30 -24.55 -5.71 -24.64
C ASP A 30 -23.23 -5.10 -24.20
N LEU A 31 -23.27 -3.85 -23.74
CA LEU A 31 -22.11 -3.16 -23.18
C LEU A 31 -21.64 -3.82 -21.89
N TYR A 32 -22.58 -4.18 -21.01
CA TYR A 32 -22.29 -4.95 -19.80
C TYR A 32 -21.65 -6.30 -20.12
N ALA A 33 -22.22 -7.06 -21.06
CA ALA A 33 -21.68 -8.37 -21.46
C ALA A 33 -20.26 -8.26 -22.01
N ARG A 34 -19.99 -7.25 -22.85
CA ARG A 34 -18.63 -6.95 -23.36
C ARG A 34 -17.69 -6.53 -22.24
N GLY A 35 -18.15 -5.71 -21.30
CA GLY A 35 -17.41 -5.34 -20.10
C GLY A 35 -16.98 -6.58 -19.30
N MET A 36 -17.92 -7.47 -18.99
CA MET A 36 -17.65 -8.73 -18.28
C MET A 36 -16.73 -9.68 -19.07
N GLN A 37 -16.84 -9.73 -20.39
CA GLN A 37 -15.91 -10.48 -21.24
C GLN A 37 -14.50 -9.89 -21.19
N ALA A 38 -14.37 -8.57 -21.28
CA ALA A 38 -13.09 -7.89 -21.18
C ALA A 38 -12.45 -8.11 -19.79
N MET A 39 -13.24 -8.12 -18.71
CA MET A 39 -12.77 -8.49 -17.37
C MET A 39 -12.18 -9.91 -17.34
N ARG A 40 -12.89 -10.89 -17.91
CA ARG A 40 -12.41 -12.28 -17.99
C ARG A 40 -11.12 -12.42 -18.83
N GLN A 41 -10.90 -11.52 -19.78
CA GLN A 41 -9.67 -11.46 -20.59
C GLN A 41 -8.54 -10.65 -19.93
N GLY A 42 -8.74 -10.11 -18.73
CA GLY A 42 -7.78 -9.23 -18.07
C GLY A 42 -7.65 -7.83 -18.70
N LYS A 43 -8.53 -7.48 -19.64
CA LYS A 43 -8.54 -6.17 -20.32
C LYS A 43 -9.30 -5.15 -19.48
N TYR A 44 -8.76 -4.82 -18.31
CA TYR A 44 -9.45 -4.03 -17.29
C TYR A 44 -9.85 -2.64 -17.76
N GLN A 45 -9.00 -1.93 -18.51
CA GLN A 45 -9.35 -0.61 -19.03
C GLN A 45 -10.52 -0.65 -20.01
N GLN A 46 -10.53 -1.62 -20.92
CA GLN A 46 -11.64 -1.84 -21.85
C GLN A 46 -12.92 -2.20 -21.08
N ALA A 47 -12.83 -3.05 -20.06
CA ALA A 47 -13.96 -3.40 -19.22
C ALA A 47 -14.57 -2.17 -18.53
N ILE A 48 -13.75 -1.30 -17.96
CA ILE A 48 -14.19 -0.04 -17.34
C ILE A 48 -14.94 0.81 -18.37
N GLN A 49 -14.38 0.99 -19.56
CA GLN A 49 -15.00 1.81 -20.61
C GLN A 49 -16.38 1.27 -21.02
N GLU A 50 -16.50 -0.03 -21.28
CA GLU A 50 -17.77 -0.62 -21.71
C GLU A 50 -18.82 -0.57 -20.58
N LEU A 51 -18.42 -0.84 -19.34
CA LEU A 51 -19.32 -0.75 -18.19
C LEU A 51 -19.74 0.70 -17.88
N GLN A 52 -18.83 1.68 -18.04
CA GLN A 52 -19.14 3.11 -17.91
C GLN A 52 -20.15 3.56 -18.98
N ARG A 53 -19.99 3.07 -20.22
CA ARG A 53 -20.97 3.33 -21.28
C ARG A 53 -22.32 2.68 -20.96
N ALA A 54 -22.34 1.47 -20.40
CA ALA A 54 -23.57 0.81 -19.98
C ALA A 54 -24.35 1.64 -18.94
N VAL A 55 -23.67 2.14 -17.91
CA VAL A 55 -24.31 2.98 -16.88
C VAL A 55 -24.60 4.41 -17.37
N THR A 56 -23.94 4.87 -18.43
CA THR A 56 -24.27 6.15 -19.09
C THR A 56 -25.58 6.04 -19.86
N LEU A 57 -25.79 4.93 -20.58
CA LEU A 57 -27.04 4.65 -21.30
C LEU A 57 -28.19 4.30 -20.35
N GLN A 58 -27.89 3.62 -19.24
CA GLN A 58 -28.86 3.24 -18.22
C GLN A 58 -28.29 3.49 -16.82
N PRO A 59 -28.53 4.69 -16.23
CA PRO A 59 -28.00 5.06 -14.92
C PRO A 59 -28.43 4.15 -13.76
N ASP A 60 -29.58 3.49 -13.86
CA ASP A 60 -30.10 2.53 -12.88
C ASP A 60 -29.69 1.08 -13.17
N TYR A 61 -28.67 0.84 -14.00
CA TYR A 61 -28.22 -0.52 -14.28
C TYR A 61 -27.35 -1.09 -13.14
N ALA A 62 -27.99 -1.56 -12.07
CA ALA A 62 -27.34 -2.02 -10.83
C ALA A 62 -26.20 -3.04 -11.06
N LYS A 63 -26.39 -4.00 -11.98
CA LYS A 63 -25.37 -5.02 -12.30
C LYS A 63 -24.10 -4.41 -12.91
N ALA A 64 -24.23 -3.38 -13.74
CA ALA A 64 -23.09 -2.70 -14.33
C ALA A 64 -22.33 -1.86 -13.29
N HIS A 65 -23.04 -1.19 -12.38
CA HIS A 65 -22.42 -0.52 -11.22
C HIS A 65 -21.69 -1.52 -10.30
N ALA A 66 -22.30 -2.67 -10.00
CA ALA A 66 -21.67 -3.71 -9.19
C ALA A 66 -20.39 -4.27 -9.85
N ALA A 67 -20.41 -4.46 -11.17
CA ALA A 67 -19.24 -4.89 -11.92
C ALA A 67 -18.13 -3.83 -11.93
N LEU A 68 -18.46 -2.54 -12.10
CA LEU A 68 -17.51 -1.44 -11.95
C LEU A 68 -16.90 -1.42 -10.54
N GLY A 69 -17.73 -1.54 -9.51
CA GLY A 69 -17.30 -1.58 -8.12
C GLY A 69 -16.31 -2.73 -7.86
N THR A 70 -16.66 -3.93 -8.32
CA THR A 70 -15.79 -5.12 -8.22
C THR A 70 -14.45 -4.90 -8.93
N LEU A 71 -14.48 -4.31 -10.12
CA LEU A 71 -13.27 -4.06 -10.89
C LEU A 71 -12.39 -2.98 -10.25
N TYR A 72 -12.99 -1.91 -9.72
CA TYR A 72 -12.26 -0.89 -8.96
C TYR A 72 -11.65 -1.45 -7.68
N LEU A 73 -12.36 -2.33 -6.96
CA LEU A 73 -11.82 -3.05 -5.80
C LEU A 73 -10.57 -3.85 -6.18
N GLN A 74 -10.64 -4.63 -7.26
CA GLN A 74 -9.53 -5.44 -7.75
C GLN A 74 -8.32 -4.58 -8.15
N LEU A 75 -8.55 -3.39 -8.71
CA LEU A 75 -7.52 -2.44 -9.11
C LEU A 75 -7.01 -1.56 -7.94
N GLY A 76 -7.55 -1.72 -6.73
CA GLY A 76 -7.17 -0.92 -5.56
C GLY A 76 -7.71 0.52 -5.56
N ASN A 77 -8.62 0.87 -6.47
CA ASN A 77 -9.31 2.16 -6.45
C ASN A 77 -10.50 2.10 -5.47
N PHE A 78 -10.19 2.10 -4.18
CA PHE A 78 -11.16 1.94 -3.10
C PHE A 78 -12.27 3.01 -3.11
N PRO A 79 -12.00 4.31 -3.33
CA PRO A 79 -13.06 5.32 -3.38
C PRO A 79 -14.06 5.11 -4.54
N ALA A 80 -13.56 4.78 -5.73
CA ALA A 80 -14.43 4.50 -6.88
C ALA A 80 -15.22 3.20 -6.67
N SER A 81 -14.60 2.20 -6.04
CA SER A 81 -15.24 0.94 -5.65
C SER A 81 -16.41 1.18 -4.70
N GLU A 82 -16.19 1.91 -3.61
CA GLU A 82 -17.22 2.20 -2.59
C GLU A 82 -18.42 2.90 -3.23
N LYS A 83 -18.16 3.95 -4.03
CA LYS A 83 -19.20 4.70 -4.73
C LYS A 83 -20.04 3.81 -5.65
N ALA A 84 -19.39 2.98 -6.47
CA ALA A 84 -20.09 2.13 -7.44
C ALA A 84 -20.87 0.99 -6.77
N LEU A 85 -20.30 0.33 -5.75
CA LEU A 85 -20.98 -0.73 -5.00
C LEU A 85 -22.17 -0.19 -4.20
N THR A 86 -22.00 0.97 -3.54
CA THR A 86 -23.09 1.62 -2.80
C THR A 86 -24.23 2.02 -3.73
N LEU A 87 -23.91 2.58 -4.90
CA LEU A 87 -24.93 2.91 -5.90
C LEU A 87 -25.66 1.66 -6.42
N ALA A 88 -24.93 0.57 -6.69
CA ALA A 88 -25.53 -0.69 -7.09
C ALA A 88 -26.53 -1.22 -6.05
N LEU A 89 -26.17 -1.17 -4.77
CA LEU A 89 -27.00 -1.63 -3.66
C LEU A 89 -28.18 -0.70 -3.36
N ASN A 90 -28.03 0.61 -3.59
CA ASN A 90 -29.14 1.55 -3.51
C ASN A 90 -30.19 1.30 -4.60
N ILE A 91 -29.76 0.87 -5.79
CA ILE A 91 -30.67 0.52 -6.89
C ILE A 91 -31.29 -0.86 -6.67
N ASN A 92 -30.47 -1.84 -6.28
CA ASN A 92 -30.91 -3.21 -5.99
C ASN A 92 -30.21 -3.76 -4.74
N PRO A 93 -30.89 -3.75 -3.57
CA PRO A 93 -30.34 -4.22 -2.31
C PRO A 93 -30.02 -5.72 -2.27
N ASP A 94 -30.60 -6.54 -3.15
CA ASP A 94 -30.48 -8.00 -3.11
C ASP A 94 -29.26 -8.54 -3.88
N LEU A 95 -28.33 -7.67 -4.28
CA LEU A 95 -27.11 -8.06 -4.97
C LEU A 95 -26.06 -8.61 -3.98
N LEU A 96 -26.22 -9.88 -3.58
CA LEU A 96 -25.32 -10.60 -2.65
C LEU A 96 -23.84 -10.36 -2.96
N GLN A 97 -23.43 -10.51 -4.23
CA GLN A 97 -22.02 -10.32 -4.62
C GLN A 97 -21.55 -8.87 -4.43
N ALA A 98 -22.40 -7.87 -4.69
CA ALA A 98 -22.04 -6.46 -4.52
C ALA A 98 -21.88 -6.13 -3.03
N GLU A 99 -22.76 -6.66 -2.19
CA GLU A 99 -22.71 -6.50 -0.74
C GLU A 99 -21.49 -7.21 -0.13
N ALA A 100 -21.20 -8.44 -0.57
CA ALA A 100 -20.00 -9.17 -0.16
C ALA A 100 -18.72 -8.44 -0.60
N ASN A 101 -18.72 -7.84 -1.80
CA ASN A 101 -17.60 -7.03 -2.27
C ASN A 101 -17.47 -5.70 -1.50
N LEU A 102 -18.58 -5.13 -1.03
CA LEU A 102 -18.55 -3.94 -0.17
C LEU A 102 -17.98 -4.28 1.21
N ALA A 103 -18.35 -5.43 1.78
CA ALA A 103 -17.74 -5.93 3.01
C ALA A 103 -16.25 -6.20 2.83
N ALA A 104 -15.84 -6.84 1.72
CA ALA A 104 -14.43 -7.06 1.39
C ALA A 104 -13.66 -5.74 1.20
N LEU A 105 -14.29 -4.72 0.62
CA LEU A 105 -13.73 -3.37 0.53
C LEU A 105 -13.48 -2.80 1.93
N TYR A 106 -14.47 -2.88 2.83
CA TYR A 106 -14.32 -2.43 4.21
C TYR A 106 -13.20 -3.17 4.95
N THR A 107 -13.06 -4.49 4.76
CA THR A 107 -11.92 -5.28 5.26
C THR A 107 -10.59 -4.72 4.74
N LYS A 108 -10.49 -4.41 3.44
CA LYS A 108 -9.27 -3.85 2.82
C LYS A 108 -8.95 -2.42 3.26
N THR A 109 -9.95 -1.63 3.61
CA THR A 109 -9.78 -0.27 4.11
C THR A 109 -9.77 -0.19 5.64
N GLU A 110 -9.55 -1.31 6.32
CA GLU A 110 -9.45 -1.42 7.80
C GLU A 110 -10.70 -0.95 8.56
N ARG A 111 -11.85 -0.89 7.89
CA ARG A 111 -13.16 -0.63 8.50
C ARG A 111 -13.79 -1.95 8.97
N LEU A 112 -13.09 -2.61 9.89
CA LEU A 112 -13.33 -4.02 10.21
C LEU A 112 -14.71 -4.26 10.86
N ASP A 113 -15.17 -3.38 11.74
CA ASP A 113 -16.50 -3.51 12.35
C ASP A 113 -17.64 -3.33 11.34
N ASP A 114 -17.49 -2.41 10.37
CA ASP A 114 -18.44 -2.26 9.28
C ASP A 114 -18.48 -3.52 8.41
N ALA A 115 -17.31 -4.07 8.07
CA ALA A 115 -17.20 -5.31 7.31
C ALA A 115 -17.87 -6.49 8.04
N ILE A 116 -17.60 -6.65 9.35
CA ILE A 116 -18.20 -7.70 10.19
C ILE A 116 -19.71 -7.57 10.20
N ARG A 117 -20.26 -6.37 10.41
CA ARG A 117 -21.72 -6.15 10.43
C ARG A 117 -22.38 -6.55 9.11
N VAL A 118 -21.78 -6.18 7.98
CA VAL A 118 -22.29 -6.54 6.65
C VAL A 118 -22.21 -8.05 6.44
N TYR A 119 -21.06 -8.68 6.73
CA TYR A 119 -20.93 -10.12 6.58
C TYR A 119 -21.85 -10.93 7.51
N GLN A 120 -22.08 -10.47 8.75
CA GLN A 120 -23.04 -11.13 9.66
C GLN A 120 -24.46 -11.09 9.10
N ASN A 121 -24.89 -9.95 8.56
CA ASN A 121 -26.19 -9.83 7.92
C ASN A 121 -26.30 -10.73 6.68
N LEU A 122 -25.27 -10.74 5.84
CA LEU A 122 -25.18 -11.63 4.68
C LEU A 122 -25.27 -13.10 5.08
N LEU A 123 -24.55 -13.50 6.13
CA LEU A 123 -24.52 -14.88 6.61
C LEU A 123 -25.86 -15.32 7.22
N GLN A 124 -26.60 -14.39 7.85
CA GLN A 124 -27.95 -14.66 8.35
C GLN A 124 -28.93 -14.95 7.20
N ARG A 125 -28.80 -14.23 6.07
CA ARG A 125 -29.66 -14.41 4.90
C ARG A 125 -29.23 -15.57 4.00
N HIS A 126 -27.93 -15.82 3.92
CA HIS A 126 -27.29 -16.81 3.02
C HIS A 126 -26.30 -17.69 3.81
N PRO A 127 -26.79 -18.49 4.77
CA PRO A 127 -25.93 -19.27 5.65
C PRO A 127 -25.04 -20.24 4.88
N GLU A 128 -25.45 -20.76 3.74
CA GLU A 128 -24.70 -21.69 2.90
C GLU A 128 -23.53 -21.06 2.13
N SER A 129 -23.44 -19.73 2.08
CA SER A 129 -22.43 -19.05 1.26
C SER A 129 -21.03 -19.19 1.86
N LEU A 130 -20.24 -20.11 1.29
CA LEU A 130 -18.84 -20.31 1.65
C LEU A 130 -18.01 -19.03 1.50
N GLN A 131 -18.27 -18.24 0.46
CA GLN A 131 -17.58 -16.96 0.24
C GLN A 131 -17.82 -16.00 1.40
N VAL A 132 -19.06 -15.90 1.90
CA VAL A 132 -19.40 -15.05 3.04
C VAL A 132 -18.78 -15.58 4.32
N ARG A 133 -18.78 -16.90 4.55
CA ARG A 133 -18.14 -17.52 5.73
C ARG A 133 -16.62 -17.30 5.76
N LEU A 134 -15.95 -17.45 4.63
CA LEU A 134 -14.50 -17.17 4.53
C LEU A 134 -14.23 -15.66 4.65
N GLY A 135 -15.09 -14.82 4.07
CA GLY A 135 -15.02 -13.36 4.19
C GLY A 135 -15.08 -12.89 5.64
N ILE A 136 -16.06 -13.39 6.41
CA ILE A 136 -16.18 -13.03 7.83
C ILE A 136 -15.04 -13.60 8.66
N ALA A 137 -14.62 -14.85 8.43
CA ALA A 137 -13.50 -15.47 9.15
C ALA A 137 -12.19 -14.68 8.96
N SER A 138 -11.89 -14.29 7.71
CA SER A 138 -10.71 -13.46 7.42
C SER A 138 -10.80 -12.05 8.01
N THR A 139 -12.02 -11.50 8.10
CA THR A 139 -12.24 -10.18 8.72
C THR A 139 -12.08 -10.25 10.24
N TYR A 140 -12.59 -11.28 10.90
CA TYR A 140 -12.33 -11.52 12.33
C TYR A 140 -10.83 -11.70 12.61
N GLN A 141 -10.13 -12.44 11.76
CA GLN A 141 -8.69 -12.61 11.88
C GLN A 141 -7.95 -11.28 11.77
N GLN A 142 -8.30 -10.44 10.78
CA GLN A 142 -7.69 -9.12 10.62
C GLN A 142 -8.04 -8.16 11.77
N ALA A 143 -9.19 -8.36 12.40
CA ALA A 143 -9.61 -7.63 13.61
C ALA A 143 -9.00 -8.18 14.90
N GLU A 144 -8.09 -9.15 14.80
CA GLU A 144 -7.48 -9.86 15.95
C GLU A 144 -8.49 -10.54 16.88
N ARG A 145 -9.71 -10.77 16.37
CA ARG A 145 -10.78 -11.54 17.02
C ARG A 145 -10.59 -13.02 16.73
N PHE A 146 -9.48 -13.56 17.21
CA PHE A 146 -9.03 -14.91 16.87
C PHE A 146 -10.02 -16.01 17.26
N PRO A 147 -10.71 -15.98 18.42
CA PRO A 147 -11.71 -16.99 18.76
C PRO A 147 -12.84 -17.08 17.72
N GLU A 148 -13.40 -15.94 17.30
CA GLU A 148 -14.46 -15.89 16.29
C GLU A 148 -13.94 -16.28 14.90
N ALA A 149 -12.70 -15.91 14.56
CA ALA A 149 -12.07 -16.33 13.32
C ALA A 149 -11.90 -17.86 13.26
N ILE A 150 -11.42 -18.47 14.36
CA ILE A 150 -11.25 -19.91 14.49
C ILE A 150 -12.60 -20.62 14.28
N GLU A 151 -13.65 -20.19 14.98
CA GLU A 151 -14.98 -20.77 14.84
C GLU A 151 -15.49 -20.68 13.39
N ALA A 152 -15.38 -19.49 12.77
CA ALA A 152 -15.83 -19.28 11.39
C ALA A 152 -15.04 -20.09 10.36
N TYR A 153 -13.73 -20.26 10.53
CA TYR A 153 -12.91 -21.11 9.66
C TYR A 153 -13.22 -22.60 9.85
N LEU A 154 -13.34 -23.07 11.11
CA LEU A 154 -13.73 -24.45 11.39
C LEU A 154 -15.08 -24.79 10.76
N GLU A 155 -16.04 -23.88 10.90
CA GLU A 155 -17.36 -24.03 10.33
C GLU A 155 -17.31 -24.05 8.78
N SER A 156 -16.48 -23.20 8.15
CA SER A 156 -16.23 -23.25 6.71
C SER A 156 -15.67 -24.60 6.27
N LEU A 157 -14.74 -25.16 7.05
CA LEU A 157 -14.09 -26.45 6.78
C LEU A 157 -15.03 -27.65 7.00
N LYS A 158 -16.03 -27.55 7.87
CA LYS A 158 -17.08 -28.58 7.98
C LYS A 158 -17.86 -28.75 6.67
N HIS A 159 -18.17 -27.64 6.01
CA HIS A 159 -18.90 -27.64 4.73
C HIS A 159 -17.98 -27.93 3.53
N SER A 160 -16.72 -27.53 3.60
CA SER A 160 -15.76 -27.65 2.51
C SER A 160 -14.38 -28.02 3.07
N PRO A 161 -14.12 -29.33 3.28
CA PRO A 161 -12.94 -29.78 4.04
C PRO A 161 -11.61 -29.60 3.30
N ASN A 162 -11.62 -29.37 1.99
CA ASN A 162 -10.39 -29.30 1.17
C ASN A 162 -10.00 -27.86 0.82
N LEU A 163 -10.13 -26.93 1.77
CA LEU A 163 -9.76 -25.52 1.58
C LEU A 163 -8.40 -25.23 2.20
N ALA A 164 -7.33 -25.52 1.45
CA ALA A 164 -5.94 -25.32 1.86
C ALA A 164 -5.64 -23.90 2.41
N ALA A 165 -6.18 -22.87 1.76
CA ALA A 165 -6.03 -21.48 2.21
C ALA A 165 -6.73 -21.22 3.55
N ALA A 166 -7.95 -21.75 3.74
CA ALA A 166 -8.69 -21.62 5.00
C ALA A 166 -7.99 -22.38 6.14
N MET A 167 -7.46 -23.58 5.89
CA MET A 167 -6.64 -24.32 6.85
C MET A 167 -5.37 -23.56 7.24
N THR A 168 -4.70 -22.93 6.26
CA THR A 168 -3.50 -22.11 6.51
C THR A 168 -3.83 -20.91 7.41
N ASN A 169 -4.95 -20.23 7.13
CA ASN A 169 -5.39 -19.09 7.94
C ASN A 169 -5.83 -19.53 9.34
N LEU A 170 -6.58 -20.63 9.46
CA LEU A 170 -6.95 -21.22 10.74
C LEU A 170 -5.71 -21.57 11.58
N ALA A 171 -4.71 -22.21 10.97
CA ALA A 171 -3.44 -22.50 11.64
C ALA A 171 -2.75 -21.23 12.14
N SER A 172 -2.77 -20.14 11.37
CA SER A 172 -2.22 -18.85 11.80
C SER A 172 -3.01 -18.21 12.96
N CYS A 173 -4.33 -18.42 13.03
CA CYS A 173 -5.11 -18.01 14.20
C CYS A 173 -4.71 -18.81 15.44
N TYR A 174 -4.49 -20.12 15.30
CA TYR A 174 -4.00 -20.95 16.41
C TYR A 174 -2.59 -20.56 16.86
N GLU A 175 -1.70 -20.17 15.96
CA GLU A 175 -0.40 -19.57 16.34
C GLU A 175 -0.59 -18.30 17.19
N ALA A 176 -1.48 -17.40 16.76
CA ALA A 176 -1.76 -16.16 17.47
C ALA A 176 -2.38 -16.39 18.86
N THR A 177 -3.10 -17.50 19.05
CA THR A 177 -3.63 -17.93 20.36
C THR A 177 -2.71 -18.89 21.10
N GLU A 178 -1.45 -19.05 20.65
CA GLU A 178 -0.43 -19.92 21.26
C GLU A 178 -0.78 -21.42 21.31
N ASP A 179 -1.76 -21.89 20.53
CA ASP A 179 -2.07 -23.32 20.37
C ASP A 179 -1.23 -23.90 19.23
N GLU A 180 0.06 -24.08 19.52
CA GLU A 180 1.04 -24.59 18.56
C GLU A 180 0.67 -25.99 18.02
N ALA A 181 0.00 -26.82 18.83
CA ALA A 181 -0.40 -28.16 18.43
C ALA A 181 -1.45 -28.12 17.31
N GLN A 182 -2.48 -27.29 17.45
CA GLN A 182 -3.48 -27.08 16.41
C GLN A 182 -2.91 -26.36 15.19
N ALA A 183 -2.02 -25.39 15.38
CA ALA A 183 -1.33 -24.73 14.27
C ALA A 183 -0.58 -25.75 13.39
N ILE A 184 0.24 -26.62 13.98
CA ILE A 184 0.96 -27.67 13.25
C ILE A 184 -0.01 -28.61 12.55
N HIS A 185 -1.09 -29.02 13.23
CA HIS A 185 -2.11 -29.91 12.66
C HIS A 185 -2.69 -29.32 11.37
N TYR A 186 -3.16 -28.08 11.41
CA TYR A 186 -3.81 -27.45 10.25
C TYR A 186 -2.84 -27.03 9.15
N TYR A 187 -1.59 -26.65 9.47
CA TYR A 187 -0.59 -26.46 8.41
C TYR A 187 -0.26 -27.76 7.68
N LYS A 188 -0.11 -28.87 8.41
CA LYS A 188 0.10 -30.19 7.79
C LYS A 188 -1.10 -30.60 6.93
N ALA A 189 -2.32 -30.38 7.42
CA ALA A 189 -3.54 -30.64 6.65
C ALA A 189 -3.59 -29.80 5.37
N ALA A 190 -3.29 -28.49 5.47
CA ALA A 190 -3.23 -27.59 4.31
C ALA A 190 -2.22 -28.08 3.27
N LEU A 191 -1.01 -28.47 3.71
CA LEU A 191 0.06 -28.96 2.84
C LEU A 191 -0.20 -30.36 2.26
N ALA A 192 -1.06 -31.16 2.89
CA ALA A 192 -1.53 -32.42 2.33
C ALA A 192 -2.53 -32.19 1.18
N VAL A 193 -3.38 -31.16 1.28
CA VAL A 193 -4.30 -30.75 0.22
C VAL A 193 -3.57 -30.04 -0.91
N GLU A 194 -2.76 -29.04 -0.58
CA GLU A 194 -1.98 -28.26 -1.53
C GLU A 194 -0.53 -28.15 -1.05
N PRO A 195 0.39 -28.95 -1.63
CA PRO A 195 1.78 -28.94 -1.18
C PRO A 195 2.49 -27.60 -1.42
N ASN A 196 1.96 -26.75 -2.31
CA ASN A 196 2.63 -25.57 -2.82
C ASN A 196 2.18 -24.24 -2.23
N LEU A 197 1.99 -24.21 -0.91
CA LEU A 197 1.60 -23.01 -0.17
C LEU A 197 2.83 -22.35 0.49
N PRO A 198 3.30 -21.18 0.03
CA PRO A 198 4.47 -20.53 0.63
C PRO A 198 4.27 -20.20 2.11
N MET A 199 3.08 -19.68 2.47
CA MET A 199 2.75 -19.30 3.85
C MET A 199 2.75 -20.52 4.78
N ALA A 200 2.03 -21.60 4.43
CA ALA A 200 1.99 -22.80 5.27
C ALA A 200 3.38 -23.46 5.42
N ASN A 201 4.15 -23.56 4.34
CA ASN A 201 5.52 -24.08 4.41
C ASN A 201 6.42 -23.17 5.27
N GLY A 202 6.32 -21.85 5.11
CA GLY A 202 7.12 -20.88 5.84
C GLY A 202 6.83 -20.89 7.34
N ASN A 203 5.56 -20.88 7.72
CA ASN A 203 5.11 -20.84 9.11
C ASN A 203 5.33 -22.18 9.81
N LEU A 204 5.01 -23.32 9.18
CA LEU A 204 5.35 -24.63 9.76
C LEU A 204 6.88 -24.81 9.91
N GLY A 205 7.65 -24.34 8.92
CA GLY A 205 9.11 -24.32 9.01
C GLY A 205 9.64 -23.43 10.14
N ALA A 206 8.95 -22.31 10.42
CA ALA A 206 9.25 -21.44 11.55
C ALA A 206 9.05 -22.14 12.89
N ILE A 207 7.91 -22.80 13.08
CA ILE A 207 7.59 -23.56 14.28
C ILE A 207 8.65 -24.64 14.53
N TYR A 208 9.01 -25.42 13.50
CA TYR A 208 10.06 -26.43 13.65
C TYR A 208 11.44 -25.83 13.93
N GLN A 209 11.76 -24.67 13.37
CA GLN A 209 13.00 -23.95 13.69
C GLN A 209 13.05 -23.51 15.16
N GLU A 210 11.92 -23.07 15.71
CA GLU A 210 11.80 -22.61 17.10
C GLU A 210 11.93 -23.79 18.08
N ARG A 211 11.31 -24.93 17.75
CA ARG A 211 11.50 -26.22 18.46
C ARG A 211 12.92 -26.81 18.34
N GLY A 212 13.74 -26.28 17.44
CA GLY A 212 15.06 -26.83 17.15
C GLY A 212 15.06 -28.08 16.28
N GLU A 213 13.92 -28.43 15.69
CA GLU A 213 13.76 -29.52 14.70
C GLU A 213 14.29 -29.07 13.33
N LEU A 214 15.60 -28.84 13.24
CA LEU A 214 16.24 -28.18 12.08
C LEU A 214 16.08 -28.96 10.77
N ASP A 215 16.08 -30.30 10.84
CA ASP A 215 15.93 -31.18 9.67
C ASP A 215 14.51 -31.16 9.09
N ALA A 216 13.50 -30.93 9.94
CA ALA A 216 12.12 -30.73 9.51
C ALA A 216 11.90 -29.31 8.97
N ALA A 217 12.51 -28.30 9.60
CA ALA A 217 12.38 -26.89 9.21
C ALA A 217 12.99 -26.57 7.85
N LEU A 218 14.21 -27.07 7.58
CA LEU A 218 14.99 -26.74 6.40
C LEU A 218 14.23 -26.93 5.07
N PRO A 219 13.68 -28.12 4.74
CA PRO A 219 13.02 -28.34 3.45
C PRO A 219 11.75 -27.52 3.28
N LEU A 220 11.03 -27.23 4.37
CA LEU A 220 9.82 -26.39 4.35
C LEU A 220 10.16 -24.94 4.03
N LEU A 221 11.14 -24.37 4.72
CA LEU A 221 11.60 -22.99 4.48
C LEU A 221 12.18 -22.84 3.06
N GLU A 222 12.96 -23.81 2.59
CA GLU A 222 13.45 -23.83 1.22
C GLU A 222 12.32 -23.89 0.18
N LYS A 223 11.27 -24.68 0.44
CA LYS A 223 10.10 -24.77 -0.43
C LYS A 223 9.32 -23.45 -0.47
N ALA A 224 9.13 -22.82 0.69
CA ALA A 224 8.47 -21.52 0.80
C ALA A 224 9.18 -20.44 -0.03
N ILE A 225 10.51 -20.34 0.07
CA ILE A 225 11.27 -19.32 -0.70
C ILE A 225 11.38 -19.63 -2.19
N ARG A 226 11.30 -20.90 -2.60
CA ARG A 226 11.27 -21.26 -4.03
C ARG A 226 9.97 -20.80 -4.68
N GLN A 227 8.86 -20.91 -3.96
CA GLN A 227 7.54 -20.52 -4.45
C GLN A 227 7.30 -19.01 -4.33
N ASN A 228 7.80 -18.40 -3.27
CA ASN A 228 7.78 -16.95 -3.08
C ASN A 228 9.19 -16.43 -2.75
N PRO A 229 9.99 -16.03 -3.76
CA PRO A 229 11.32 -15.48 -3.56
C PRO A 229 11.37 -14.20 -2.70
N GLN A 230 10.24 -13.48 -2.61
CA GLN A 230 10.09 -12.27 -1.80
C GLN A 230 9.64 -12.55 -0.35
N PHE A 231 9.55 -13.82 0.06
CA PHE A 231 9.19 -14.17 1.43
C PHE A 231 10.38 -13.98 2.39
N THR A 232 10.70 -12.71 2.69
CA THR A 232 11.88 -12.30 3.46
C THR A 232 11.95 -12.94 4.85
N ALA A 233 10.81 -13.08 5.53
CA ALA A 233 10.74 -13.70 6.86
C ALA A 233 11.15 -15.19 6.83
N ALA A 234 10.63 -15.97 5.88
CA ALA A 234 11.03 -17.36 5.69
C ALA A 234 12.52 -17.49 5.32
N ARG A 235 13.03 -16.56 4.50
CA ARG A 235 14.45 -16.52 4.12
C ARG A 235 15.36 -16.23 5.32
N TYR A 236 14.97 -15.30 6.19
CA TYR A 236 15.71 -15.03 7.42
C TYR A 236 15.75 -16.25 8.33
N ARG A 237 14.60 -16.93 8.53
CA ARG A 237 14.51 -18.17 9.30
C ARG A 237 15.35 -19.30 8.68
N LEU A 238 15.41 -19.40 7.35
CA LEU A 238 16.30 -20.35 6.67
C LEU A 238 17.76 -20.06 7.02
N GLY A 239 18.17 -18.79 7.00
CA GLY A 239 19.50 -18.37 7.46
C GLY A 239 19.78 -18.83 8.89
N LEU A 240 18.82 -18.68 9.82
CA LEU A 240 18.96 -19.12 11.22
C LEU A 240 19.14 -20.63 11.34
N VAL A 241 18.34 -21.41 10.61
CA VAL A 241 18.46 -22.88 10.55
C VAL A 241 19.84 -23.28 10.04
N LEU A 242 20.30 -22.69 8.94
CA LEU A 242 21.62 -22.95 8.36
C LEU A 242 22.76 -22.56 9.33
N THR A 243 22.64 -21.45 10.05
CA THR A 243 23.61 -21.07 11.10
C THR A 243 23.69 -22.14 12.19
N LYS A 244 22.55 -22.63 12.70
CA LYS A 244 22.52 -23.68 13.72
C LYS A 244 23.09 -25.01 13.19
N LYS A 245 22.88 -25.33 11.91
CA LYS A 245 23.49 -26.47 11.21
C LYS A 245 24.97 -26.24 10.84
N ARG A 246 25.55 -25.08 11.17
CA ARG A 246 26.94 -24.67 10.86
C ARG A 246 27.25 -24.51 9.37
N GLU A 247 26.23 -24.37 8.54
CA GLU A 247 26.35 -24.11 7.10
C GLU A 247 26.53 -22.60 6.83
N PHE A 248 27.60 -22.02 7.42
CA PHE A 248 27.78 -20.57 7.51
C PHE A 248 27.84 -19.86 6.16
N GLN A 249 28.37 -20.51 5.12
CA GLN A 249 28.45 -19.93 3.78
C GLN A 249 27.06 -19.74 3.16
N ARG A 250 26.19 -20.76 3.28
CA ARG A 250 24.78 -20.66 2.83
C ARG A 250 24.01 -19.67 3.68
N ALA A 251 24.19 -19.70 5.00
CA ALA A 251 23.53 -18.77 5.92
C ALA A 251 23.87 -17.31 5.58
N ALA A 252 25.15 -16.99 5.36
CA ALA A 252 25.58 -15.65 4.98
C ALA A 252 24.93 -15.17 3.68
N ALA A 253 24.80 -16.04 2.67
CA ALA A 253 24.12 -15.70 1.41
C ALA A 253 22.63 -15.39 1.63
N GLU A 254 21.93 -16.15 2.48
CA GLU A 254 20.53 -15.87 2.79
C GLU A 254 20.35 -14.56 3.57
N TYR A 255 21.21 -14.26 4.55
CA TYR A 255 21.14 -12.98 5.25
C TYR A 255 21.44 -11.78 4.34
N GLN A 256 22.38 -11.92 3.39
CA GLN A 256 22.64 -10.88 2.40
C GLN A 256 21.42 -10.60 1.52
N ARG A 257 20.68 -11.65 1.12
CA ARG A 257 19.43 -11.50 0.37
C ARG A 257 18.33 -10.85 1.21
N VAL A 258 18.23 -11.18 2.50
CA VAL A 258 17.32 -10.48 3.44
C VAL A 258 17.66 -8.99 3.50
N ILE A 259 18.95 -8.63 3.65
CA ILE A 259 19.40 -7.24 3.70
C ILE A 259 19.16 -6.51 2.37
N ALA A 260 19.30 -7.19 1.23
CA ALA A 260 19.01 -6.63 -0.08
C ALA A 260 17.51 -6.28 -0.24
N GLN A 261 16.62 -7.06 0.36
CA GLN A 261 15.17 -6.82 0.38
C GLN A 261 14.75 -5.82 1.46
N GLN A 262 15.37 -5.88 2.64
CA GLN A 262 15.05 -5.07 3.82
C GLN A 262 16.35 -4.54 4.44
N ARG A 263 16.74 -3.34 4.01
CA ARG A 263 18.02 -2.71 4.39
C ARG A 263 18.11 -2.36 5.88
N ASP A 264 16.99 -2.30 6.59
CA ASP A 264 16.88 -2.01 8.01
C ASP A 264 16.67 -3.26 8.87
N HIS A 265 16.79 -4.47 8.31
CA HIS A 265 16.62 -5.72 9.05
C HIS A 265 17.79 -5.99 10.01
N VAL A 266 17.69 -5.46 11.24
CA VAL A 266 18.69 -5.54 12.31
C VAL A 266 19.24 -6.95 12.54
N GLY A 267 18.34 -7.93 12.71
CA GLY A 267 18.74 -9.32 13.01
C GLY A 267 19.56 -9.99 11.89
N ALA A 268 19.39 -9.57 10.64
CA ALA A 268 20.11 -10.13 9.51
C ALA A 268 21.56 -9.65 9.49
N TYR A 269 21.83 -8.39 9.82
CA TYR A 269 23.19 -7.87 9.95
C TYR A 269 23.95 -8.54 11.09
N TYR A 270 23.32 -8.72 12.25
CA TYR A 270 23.94 -9.43 13.36
C TYR A 270 24.32 -10.86 12.97
N ASN A 271 23.37 -11.63 12.44
CA ASN A 271 23.62 -13.02 12.10
C ASN A 271 24.57 -13.19 10.89
N LEU A 272 24.54 -12.25 9.94
CA LEU A 272 25.52 -12.18 8.86
C LEU A 272 26.93 -11.96 9.42
N ALA A 273 27.12 -11.00 10.32
CA ALA A 273 28.42 -10.75 10.94
C ALA A 273 28.95 -11.99 11.66
N GLN A 274 28.10 -12.67 12.43
CA GLN A 274 28.46 -13.91 13.13
C GLN A 274 28.86 -15.02 12.15
N ALA A 275 28.10 -15.22 11.07
CA ALA A 275 28.42 -16.20 10.04
C ALA A 275 29.76 -15.86 9.35
N LEU A 276 30.02 -14.59 9.02
CA LEU A 276 31.25 -14.13 8.40
C LEU A 276 32.47 -14.31 9.31
N PHE A 277 32.34 -14.07 10.63
CA PHE A 277 33.41 -14.35 11.58
C PHE A 277 33.73 -15.84 11.67
N ARG A 278 32.72 -16.72 11.62
CA ARG A 278 32.94 -18.18 11.55
C ARG A 278 33.64 -18.60 10.25
N LEU A 279 33.39 -17.89 9.15
CA LEU A 279 34.08 -18.06 7.86
C LEU A 279 35.45 -17.39 7.80
N LYS A 280 35.93 -16.78 8.89
CA LYS A 280 37.20 -16.00 8.96
C LYS A 280 37.24 -14.78 8.02
N LYS A 281 36.09 -14.31 7.54
CA LYS A 281 35.94 -13.08 6.74
C LYS A 281 35.83 -11.86 7.63
N ARG A 282 36.94 -11.51 8.29
CA ARG A 282 36.96 -10.53 9.39
C ARG A 282 36.46 -9.14 8.99
N GLU A 283 36.89 -8.61 7.85
CA GLU A 283 36.54 -7.25 7.42
C GLU A 283 35.08 -7.14 6.97
N GLU A 284 34.56 -8.13 6.22
CA GLU A 284 33.14 -8.20 5.88
C GLU A 284 32.28 -8.30 7.15
N GLY A 285 32.70 -9.14 8.11
CA GLY A 285 32.00 -9.30 9.39
C GLY A 285 31.97 -8.03 10.24
N LYS A 286 33.07 -7.25 10.28
CA LYS A 286 33.11 -5.95 10.96
C LYS A 286 32.13 -4.95 10.33
N ARG A 287 32.11 -4.84 9.01
CA ARG A 287 31.17 -3.94 8.29
C ARG A 287 29.71 -4.30 8.60
N ALA A 288 29.37 -5.59 8.60
CA ALA A 288 28.03 -6.03 8.97
C ALA A 288 27.69 -5.72 10.44
N MET A 289 28.66 -5.86 11.35
CA MET A 289 28.49 -5.53 12.78
C MET A 289 28.33 -4.01 13.02
N GLU A 290 29.05 -3.18 12.27
CA GLU A 290 28.89 -1.72 12.31
C GLU A 290 27.50 -1.29 11.83
N ALA A 291 27.00 -1.89 10.75
CA ALA A 291 25.63 -1.65 10.28
C ALA A 291 24.59 -2.08 11.33
N TYR A 292 24.78 -3.23 11.97
CA TYR A 292 23.93 -3.68 13.09
C TYR A 292 23.91 -2.66 14.24
N ARG A 293 25.08 -2.18 14.68
CA ARG A 293 25.19 -1.18 15.76
C ARG A 293 24.48 0.12 15.41
N ARG A 294 24.73 0.64 14.20
CA ARG A 294 24.07 1.85 13.71
C ARG A 294 22.54 1.72 13.70
N LEU A 295 22.01 0.57 13.25
CA LEU A 295 20.56 0.35 13.26
C LEU A 295 19.98 0.26 14.67
N ASN A 296 20.70 -0.34 15.61
CA ASN A 296 20.29 -0.37 17.02
C ASN A 296 20.32 1.03 17.67
N GLU A 297 21.34 1.83 17.38
CA GLU A 297 21.40 3.23 17.85
C GLU A 297 20.21 4.04 17.33
N ILE A 298 19.85 3.86 16.05
CA ILE A 298 18.66 4.46 15.45
C ILE A 298 17.39 4.02 16.19
N ALA A 299 17.24 2.71 16.44
CA ALA A 299 16.07 2.17 17.11
C ALA A 299 15.94 2.70 18.55
N GLN A 300 17.04 2.79 19.28
CA GLN A 300 17.08 3.32 20.64
C GLN A 300 16.75 4.82 20.69
N GLU A 301 17.26 5.61 19.74
CA GLU A 301 16.93 7.03 19.63
C GLU A 301 15.43 7.23 19.36
N ILE A 302 14.83 6.40 18.49
CA ILE A 302 13.38 6.42 18.22
C ILE A 302 12.57 6.03 19.46
N ASP A 303 12.88 4.90 20.11
CA ASP A 303 12.18 4.45 21.34
C ASP A 303 12.23 5.51 22.44
N THR A 304 13.39 6.16 22.63
CA THR A 304 13.53 7.26 23.59
C THR A 304 12.59 8.43 23.29
N ARG A 305 12.38 8.75 22.01
CA ARG A 305 11.46 9.82 21.58
C ARG A 305 10.01 9.39 21.73
N GLU A 306 9.67 8.17 21.36
CA GLU A 306 8.31 7.62 21.49
C GLU A 306 7.87 7.57 22.96
N ARG A 307 8.75 7.15 23.88
CA ARG A 307 8.48 7.22 25.33
C ARG A 307 8.25 8.64 25.82
N ALA A 308 9.00 9.62 25.33
CA ALA A 308 8.79 11.02 25.69
C ALA A 308 7.42 11.53 25.24
N ILE A 309 6.91 11.07 24.09
CA ILE A 309 5.55 11.38 23.61
C ILE A 309 4.50 10.75 24.53
N VAL A 310 4.71 9.51 24.99
CA VAL A 310 3.78 8.87 25.95
C VAL A 310 3.68 9.65 27.26
N MET A 311 4.78 10.21 27.74
CA MET A 311 4.81 11.01 28.97
C MET A 311 4.14 12.40 28.80
N GLU A 312 4.25 13.00 27.62
CA GLU A 312 3.71 14.33 27.30
C GLU A 312 2.96 14.32 25.95
N PRO A 313 1.80 13.65 25.86
CA PRO A 313 1.14 13.40 24.56
C PRO A 313 0.61 14.66 23.89
N SER A 314 0.32 15.71 24.67
CA SER A 314 -0.15 17.01 24.18
C SER A 314 0.98 17.99 23.85
N ASN A 315 2.26 17.58 23.97
CA ASN A 315 3.39 18.46 23.68
C ASN A 315 3.82 18.34 22.20
N PRO A 316 3.52 19.35 21.33
CA PRO A 316 3.85 19.31 19.91
C PRO A 316 5.36 19.17 19.65
N GLN A 317 6.20 19.66 20.56
CA GLN A 317 7.66 19.60 20.43
C GLN A 317 8.19 18.16 20.44
N GLN A 318 7.52 17.22 21.15
CA GLN A 318 7.96 15.83 21.20
C GLN A 318 7.71 15.13 19.85
N GLN A 319 6.54 15.34 19.25
CA GLN A 319 6.21 14.88 17.90
C GLN A 319 7.18 15.45 16.86
N PHE A 320 7.50 16.75 16.96
CA PHE A 320 8.43 17.38 16.04
C PHE A 320 9.84 16.79 16.14
N ARG A 321 10.35 16.58 17.37
CA ARG A 321 11.64 15.93 17.59
C ARG A 321 11.69 14.52 17.02
N LEU A 322 10.61 13.75 17.15
CA LEU A 322 10.50 12.43 16.52
C LEU A 322 10.56 12.55 14.98
N GLY A 323 9.86 13.52 14.39
CA GLY A 323 9.93 13.82 12.96
C GLY A 323 11.35 14.16 12.48
N LEU A 324 12.10 14.95 13.25
CA LEU A 324 13.51 15.24 12.95
C LEU A 324 14.39 13.99 12.99
N VAL A 325 14.19 13.09 13.96
CA VAL A 325 14.92 11.82 14.05
C VAL A 325 14.61 10.94 12.84
N TYR A 326 13.34 10.85 12.44
CA TYR A 326 12.96 10.13 11.23
C TYR A 326 13.59 10.73 9.97
N ALA A 327 13.59 12.06 9.83
CA ALA A 327 14.22 12.77 8.71
C ALA A 327 15.74 12.53 8.66
N LYS A 328 16.42 12.64 9.80
CA LYS A 328 17.87 12.37 9.96
C LYS A 328 18.26 10.98 9.44
N TYR A 329 17.39 9.99 9.60
CA TYR A 329 17.63 8.61 9.17
C TYR A 329 16.94 8.24 7.85
N GLY A 330 16.43 9.22 7.11
CA GLY A 330 15.82 9.01 5.79
C GLY A 330 14.48 8.26 5.82
N LYS A 331 13.83 8.12 6.98
CA LYS A 331 12.48 7.55 7.11
C LYS A 331 11.44 8.64 6.79
N ILE A 332 11.41 9.08 5.53
CA ILE A 332 10.71 10.30 5.11
C ILE A 332 9.21 10.25 5.39
N ASP A 333 8.52 9.17 5.06
CA ASP A 333 7.07 9.06 5.30
C ASP A 333 6.73 9.19 6.80
N LYS A 334 7.53 8.56 7.67
CA LYS A 334 7.37 8.67 9.12
C LYS A 334 7.65 10.09 9.62
N ALA A 335 8.64 10.77 9.03
CA ALA A 335 8.94 12.16 9.34
C ALA A 335 7.79 13.10 8.96
N VAL A 336 7.19 12.91 7.77
CA VAL A 336 6.01 13.66 7.32
C VAL A 336 4.83 13.43 8.27
N SER A 337 4.54 12.17 8.64
CA SER A 337 3.46 11.87 9.59
C SER A 337 3.68 12.51 10.95
N ALA A 338 4.90 12.45 11.50
CA ALA A 338 5.23 13.07 12.77
C ALA A 338 5.09 14.61 12.71
N PHE A 339 5.51 15.26 11.63
CA PHE A 339 5.29 16.71 11.47
C PHE A 339 3.82 17.08 11.30
N LYS A 340 3.01 16.24 10.65
CA LYS A 340 1.56 16.43 10.59
C LYS A 340 0.90 16.27 11.96
N ALA A 341 1.30 15.26 12.73
CA ALA A 341 0.86 15.08 14.11
C ALA A 341 1.24 16.28 15.01
N THR A 342 2.40 16.90 14.77
CA THR A 342 2.73 18.18 15.41
C THR A 342 1.70 19.27 15.09
N LEU A 343 1.26 19.38 13.83
CA LEU A 343 0.28 20.39 13.40
C LEU A 343 -1.15 20.11 13.87
N GLU A 344 -1.46 18.85 14.19
CA GLU A 344 -2.72 18.48 14.84
C GLU A 344 -2.76 18.97 16.30
N LEU A 345 -1.63 18.87 17.01
CA LEU A 345 -1.48 19.38 18.38
C LEU A 345 -1.35 20.91 18.43
N ASP A 346 -0.63 21.50 17.47
CA ASP A 346 -0.43 22.93 17.32
C ASP A 346 -0.44 23.34 15.85
N SER A 347 -1.60 23.83 15.39
CA SER A 347 -1.81 24.28 14.01
C SER A 347 -0.92 25.48 13.58
N ASN A 348 -0.28 26.14 14.55
CA ASN A 348 0.63 27.27 14.35
C ASN A 348 2.11 26.89 14.53
N ALA A 349 2.43 25.59 14.63
CA ALA A 349 3.80 25.09 14.72
C ALA A 349 4.60 25.35 13.42
N HIS A 350 5.07 26.60 13.25
CA HIS A 350 5.80 27.08 12.08
C HIS A 350 7.05 26.25 11.78
N TYR A 351 7.71 25.71 12.81
CA TYR A 351 8.86 24.82 12.69
C TYR A 351 8.50 23.47 12.03
N ALA A 352 7.30 22.93 12.28
CA ALA A 352 6.82 21.71 11.63
C ALA A 352 6.38 21.96 10.19
N LEU A 353 5.72 23.10 9.90
CA LEU A 353 5.42 23.54 8.53
C LEU A 353 6.69 23.67 7.69
N ASN A 354 7.72 24.33 8.23
CA ASN A 354 9.02 24.44 7.58
C ASN A 354 9.69 23.06 7.39
N GLY A 355 9.56 22.16 8.37
CA GLY A 355 10.02 20.77 8.26
C GLY A 355 9.37 20.02 7.09
N LEU A 356 8.05 20.11 6.95
CA LEU A 356 7.31 19.52 5.82
C LEU A 356 7.76 20.10 4.47
N ALA A 357 7.85 21.43 4.37
CA ALA A 357 8.32 22.09 3.16
C ALA A 357 9.70 21.57 2.74
N ARG A 358 10.66 21.46 3.68
CA ARG A 358 12.00 20.93 3.41
C ARG A 358 11.98 19.48 2.94
N LEU A 359 11.14 18.63 3.53
CA LEU A 359 11.03 17.22 3.08
C LEU A 359 10.45 17.11 1.67
N TYR A 360 9.46 17.93 1.34
CA TYR A 360 8.83 17.92 0.00
C TYR A 360 9.78 18.45 -1.08
N ILE A 361 10.55 19.51 -0.76
CA ILE A 361 11.66 20.00 -1.60
C ILE A 361 12.69 18.89 -1.84
N LEU A 362 13.13 18.22 -0.76
CA LEU A 362 14.16 17.17 -0.84
C LEU A 362 13.72 15.98 -1.70
N GLN A 363 12.45 15.59 -1.60
CA GLN A 363 11.87 14.50 -2.40
C GLN A 363 11.44 14.94 -3.80
N ASN A 364 11.44 16.25 -4.08
CA ASN A 364 10.90 16.82 -5.32
C ASN A 364 9.44 16.42 -5.59
N VAL A 365 8.61 16.39 -4.54
CA VAL A 365 7.19 16.03 -4.59
C VAL A 365 6.34 17.13 -3.98
N GLN A 366 5.08 17.26 -4.39
CA GLN A 366 4.12 18.19 -3.78
C GLN A 366 4.68 19.62 -3.64
N LEU A 367 5.37 20.10 -4.68
CA LEU A 367 6.14 21.34 -4.63
C LEU A 367 5.29 22.59 -4.36
N GLN A 368 4.02 22.60 -4.82
CA GLN A 368 3.08 23.68 -4.49
C GLN A 368 2.68 23.66 -3.00
N ASP A 369 2.51 22.47 -2.42
CA ASP A 369 2.27 22.35 -0.97
C ASP A 369 3.51 22.78 -0.18
N ALA A 370 4.72 22.49 -0.68
CA ALA A 370 5.96 22.95 -0.08
C ALA A 370 6.05 24.49 -0.03
N VAL A 371 5.66 25.17 -1.13
CA VAL A 371 5.54 26.64 -1.16
C VAL A 371 4.52 27.12 -0.13
N GLY A 372 3.33 26.51 -0.10
CA GLY A 372 2.28 26.85 0.86
C GLY A 372 2.72 26.71 2.33
N TYR A 373 3.36 25.59 2.68
CA TYR A 373 3.87 25.34 4.01
C TYR A 373 5.00 26.32 4.40
N ALA A 374 5.97 26.55 3.52
CA ALA A 374 7.07 27.49 3.79
C ALA A 374 6.55 28.94 3.93
N GLN A 375 5.59 29.33 3.11
CA GLN A 375 4.96 30.65 3.17
C GLN A 375 4.19 30.83 4.49
N LYS A 376 3.41 29.81 4.91
CA LYS A 376 2.69 29.84 6.18
C LYS A 376 3.64 29.85 7.38
N ALA A 377 4.73 29.08 7.33
CA ALA A 377 5.77 29.08 8.37
C ALA A 377 6.36 30.49 8.55
N PHE A 378 6.74 31.15 7.45
CA PHE A 378 7.24 32.53 7.49
C PHE A 378 6.20 33.53 8.02
N SER A 379 4.93 33.41 7.62
CA SER A 379 3.89 34.34 8.12
C SER A 379 3.64 34.21 9.62
N LEU A 380 3.78 33.01 10.17
CA LEU A 380 3.59 32.75 11.60
C LEU A 380 4.80 33.16 12.44
N SER A 381 6.02 33.04 11.88
CA SER A 381 7.26 33.41 12.55
C SER A 381 8.25 33.95 11.51
N PRO A 382 8.25 35.26 11.24
CA PRO A 382 9.12 35.86 10.23
C PRO A 382 10.60 35.69 10.58
N ALA A 383 11.30 34.83 9.84
CA ALA A 383 12.70 34.54 10.07
C ALA A 383 13.43 34.22 8.74
N PRO A 384 14.70 34.66 8.56
CA PRO A 384 15.45 34.51 7.31
C PRO A 384 15.57 33.05 6.82
N GLN A 385 15.70 32.09 7.74
CA GLN A 385 15.78 30.67 7.42
C GLN A 385 14.50 30.09 6.77
N TYR A 386 13.33 30.70 7.01
CA TYR A 386 12.10 30.30 6.34
C TYR A 386 11.97 30.93 4.96
N LEU A 387 12.49 32.16 4.78
CA LEU A 387 12.63 32.75 3.45
C LEU A 387 13.57 31.92 2.57
N GLN A 388 14.68 31.42 3.11
CA GLN A 388 15.54 30.48 2.39
C GLN A 388 14.77 29.23 1.94
N THR A 389 13.99 28.62 2.85
CA THR A 389 13.20 27.43 2.53
C THR A 389 12.12 27.73 1.49
N LEU A 390 11.45 28.88 1.60
CA LEU A 390 10.45 29.35 0.63
C LEU A 390 11.07 29.65 -0.74
N ALA A 391 12.25 30.24 -0.79
CA ALA A 391 12.98 30.47 -2.04
C ALA A 391 13.32 29.14 -2.73
N LEU A 392 13.81 28.14 -1.98
CA LEU A 392 14.06 26.80 -2.50
C LEU A 392 12.76 26.12 -2.98
N ALA A 393 11.65 26.28 -2.25
CA ALA A 393 10.35 25.77 -2.67
C ALA A 393 9.90 26.37 -4.00
N HIS A 394 9.95 27.71 -4.12
CA HIS A 394 9.65 28.41 -5.37
C HIS A 394 10.55 27.93 -6.51
N PHE A 395 11.85 27.78 -6.26
CA PHE A 395 12.79 27.35 -7.28
C PHE A 395 12.48 25.95 -7.80
N LYS A 396 12.28 24.96 -6.90
CA LYS A 396 11.89 23.61 -7.31
C LYS A 396 10.52 23.57 -7.98
N ALA A 397 9.60 24.45 -7.60
CA ALA A 397 8.29 24.62 -8.23
C ALA A 397 8.33 25.35 -9.59
N GLY A 398 9.50 25.74 -10.10
CA GLY A 398 9.66 26.46 -11.37
C GLY A 398 9.35 27.96 -11.30
N GLN A 399 9.14 28.51 -10.11
CA GLN A 399 8.79 29.91 -9.86
C GLN A 399 10.06 30.73 -9.59
N ARG A 400 10.96 30.79 -10.57
CA ARG A 400 12.31 31.34 -10.40
C ARG A 400 12.36 32.81 -9.97
N GLU A 401 11.53 33.67 -10.55
CA GLU A 401 11.50 35.09 -10.17
C GLU A 401 11.12 35.27 -8.70
N SER A 402 10.12 34.52 -8.24
CA SER A 402 9.72 34.47 -6.82
C SER A 402 10.87 33.95 -5.96
N ALA A 403 11.56 32.89 -6.38
CA ALA A 403 12.71 32.35 -5.66
C ALA A 403 13.84 33.39 -5.48
N LEU A 404 14.23 34.06 -6.56
CA LEU A 404 15.26 35.12 -6.55
C LEU A 404 14.86 36.30 -5.67
N LYS A 405 13.60 36.73 -5.74
CA LYS A 405 13.08 37.80 -4.89
C LYS A 405 13.16 37.40 -3.42
N THR A 406 12.66 36.21 -3.07
CA THR A 406 12.60 35.73 -1.69
C THR A 406 13.98 35.51 -1.08
N ILE A 407 14.94 34.93 -1.82
CA ILE A 407 16.29 34.71 -1.27
C ILE A 407 17.06 36.03 -1.08
N ARG A 408 16.85 37.03 -1.96
CA ARG A 408 17.44 38.36 -1.76
C ARG A 408 16.93 39.03 -0.50
N THR A 409 15.64 38.90 -0.20
CA THR A 409 15.09 39.39 1.09
C THR A 409 15.72 38.67 2.28
N ALA A 410 16.00 37.37 2.19
CA ALA A 410 16.72 36.66 3.26
C ALA A 410 18.15 37.20 3.45
N ILE A 411 18.87 37.48 2.36
CA ILE A 411 20.22 38.06 2.37
C ILE A 411 20.21 39.50 2.91
N GLU A 412 19.21 40.31 2.59
CA GLU A 412 19.07 41.65 3.15
C GLU A 412 18.93 41.62 4.68
N MET A 413 18.28 40.58 5.22
CA MET A 413 18.16 40.39 6.67
C MET A 413 19.47 39.88 7.31
N GLU A 414 20.20 38.99 6.63
CA GLU A 414 21.48 38.45 7.11
C GLU A 414 22.53 38.40 5.96
N PRO A 415 23.25 39.52 5.69
CA PRO A 415 24.13 39.62 4.52
C PRO A 415 25.30 38.64 4.53
N GLU A 416 25.82 38.34 5.72
CA GLU A 416 26.98 37.48 5.96
C GLU A 416 26.62 35.98 5.99
N ASN A 417 25.35 35.61 5.77
CA ASN A 417 24.93 34.21 5.82
C ASN A 417 25.32 33.48 4.52
N GLU A 418 26.42 32.74 4.56
CA GLU A 418 26.95 31.98 3.42
C GLU A 418 25.92 31.01 2.81
N ALA A 419 25.03 30.42 3.61
CA ALA A 419 24.03 29.48 3.11
C ALA A 419 23.01 30.18 2.20
N PHE A 420 22.67 31.44 2.47
CA PHE A 420 21.78 32.22 1.62
C PHE A 420 22.45 32.61 0.31
N GLN A 421 23.73 32.98 0.37
CA GLN A 421 24.53 33.27 -0.83
C GLN A 421 24.68 32.02 -1.72
N GLN A 422 24.92 30.85 -1.12
CA GLN A 422 24.96 29.58 -1.84
C GLN A 422 23.61 29.24 -2.50
N THR A 423 22.50 29.47 -1.79
CA THR A 423 21.15 29.25 -2.33
C THR A 423 20.87 30.19 -3.51
N LEU A 424 21.26 31.46 -3.40
CA LEU A 424 21.15 32.42 -4.50
C LEU A 424 21.97 31.96 -5.71
N ALA A 425 23.21 31.53 -5.49
CA ALA A 425 24.08 31.01 -6.55
C ALA A 425 23.51 29.74 -7.21
N GLU A 426 22.92 28.82 -6.44
CA GLU A 426 22.22 27.63 -6.96
C GLU A 426 21.07 28.02 -7.90
N ILE A 427 20.22 28.97 -7.47
CA ILE A 427 19.07 29.44 -8.25
C ILE A 427 19.55 30.14 -9.53
N GLN A 428 20.66 30.88 -9.48
CA GLN A 428 21.23 31.58 -10.64
C GLN A 428 21.87 30.63 -11.65
N LYS A 429 22.65 29.64 -11.18
CA LYS A 429 23.42 28.70 -12.02
C LYS A 429 22.58 27.79 -12.92
N ALA A 430 21.29 27.60 -12.64
CA ALA A 430 20.41 26.80 -13.48
C ALA A 430 20.13 27.41 -14.89
N ASP A 431 20.89 28.42 -15.32
CA ASP A 431 20.90 29.03 -16.67
C ASP A 431 22.01 28.53 -17.60
N GLU A 432 22.92 27.65 -17.14
CA GLU A 432 23.94 26.99 -17.96
C GLU A 432 23.62 25.50 -18.16
#